data_AF-A0A3S9I2F4-F1
#
_entry.id   AF-A0A3S9I2F4-F1
#
_cell.length_a   1.000
_cell.length_b   1.000
_cell.length_c   1.000
_cell.angle_alpha   90.00
_cell.angle_beta   90.00
_cell.angle_gamma   90.00
#
_symmetry.space_group_name_H-M   'P 1'
#
loop_
_entity.id
_entity.type
_entity.pdbx_description
1 polymer ?
#
loop_
_entity_poly.entity_id
_entity_poly.type
_entity_poly.pdbx_seq_one_letter_code
_entity_poly.pdbx_strand_id
1 'polypeptide(L)' 'MSTTPDPEPRAPKPSLIFDDPLDQQSSDDTDRGWGERPGTDGAADLKRFLDEKPPHHL' A
#
# COMPACT_ATOMS: atom_id res chain seq x y z
N MET A 1 -1.02 50.51 28.61
CA MET A 1 -1.15 49.11 29.05
C MET A 1 -1.53 48.29 27.83
N SER A 2 -0.56 47.64 27.17
CA SER A 2 -0.85 46.73 26.05
C SER A 2 -1.18 45.35 26.61
N THR A 3 -2.40 44.89 26.36
CA THR A 3 -2.80 43.53 26.74
C THR A 3 -2.23 42.54 25.73
N THR A 4 -1.56 41.50 26.21
CA THR A 4 -1.14 40.36 25.38
C THR A 4 -2.37 39.50 25.11
N PRO A 5 -2.67 39.14 23.85
CA PRO A 5 -3.82 38.29 23.55
C PRO A 5 -3.62 36.88 24.13
N ASP A 6 -4.71 36.29 24.61
CA ASP A 6 -4.73 34.94 25.18
C ASP A 6 -4.50 33.88 24.07
N PRO A 7 -3.75 32.81 24.32
CA PRO A 7 -3.43 31.82 23.30
C PRO A 7 -4.67 30.99 22.91
N GLU A 8 -5.06 31.06 21.64
CA GLU A 8 -6.18 30.25 21.13
C GLU A 8 -5.89 28.73 21.20
N PRO A 9 -6.93 27.90 21.40
CA PRO A 9 -6.78 26.45 21.44
C PRO A 9 -6.27 25.92 20.09
N ARG A 10 -5.02 25.43 20.09
CA ARG A 10 -4.40 24.87 18.88
C ARG A 10 -4.63 23.37 18.81
N ALA A 11 -4.99 22.88 17.63
CA ALA A 11 -5.10 21.45 17.37
C ALA A 11 -3.79 20.73 17.76
N PRO A 12 -3.87 19.52 18.34
CA PRO A 12 -2.70 18.75 18.73
C PRO A 12 -1.84 18.46 17.49
N LYS A 13 -0.53 18.68 17.63
CA LYS A 13 0.43 18.39 16.58
C LYS A 13 0.52 16.86 16.42
N PRO A 14 0.62 16.33 15.19
CA PRO A 14 0.90 14.92 14.99
C PRO A 14 2.21 14.54 15.69
N SER A 15 2.19 13.45 16.44
CA SER A 15 3.36 12.91 17.14
C SER A 15 4.23 12.10 16.18
N LEU A 16 5.55 12.22 16.30
CA LEU A 16 6.47 11.29 15.63
C LEU A 16 6.54 9.98 16.43
N ILE A 17 6.47 8.85 15.73
CA ILE A 17 6.62 7.51 16.28
C ILE A 17 8.04 7.02 15.91
N PHE A 18 8.78 6.54 16.91
CA PHE A 18 10.18 6.07 16.77
C PHE A 18 10.35 4.58 17.13
N ASP A 19 9.25 3.86 17.26
CA ASP A 19 9.28 2.40 17.43
C ASP A 19 9.82 1.73 16.15
N ASP A 20 10.19 0.45 16.23
CA ASP A 20 10.71 -0.29 15.08
C ASP A 20 9.67 -0.27 13.95
N PRO A 21 9.99 0.29 12.75
CA PRO A 21 9.05 0.34 11.64
C PRO A 21 8.63 -1.05 11.13
N LEU A 22 9.36 -2.12 11.49
CA LEU A 22 9.07 -3.49 11.08
C LEU A 22 8.24 -4.28 12.10
N ASP A 23 7.97 -3.73 13.29
CA ASP A 23 7.17 -4.41 14.33
C ASP A 23 5.66 -4.43 14.03
N GLN A 24 5.21 -3.70 13.00
CA GLN A 24 3.81 -3.62 12.60
C GLN A 24 3.66 -4.00 11.13
N GLN A 25 2.64 -4.80 10.83
CA GLN A 25 2.29 -5.14 9.46
C GLN A 25 1.67 -3.93 8.76
N SER A 26 2.25 -3.52 7.63
CA SER A 26 1.74 -2.44 6.78
C SER A 26 0.75 -2.98 5.73
N SER A 27 0.02 -2.07 5.08
CA SER A 27 -0.83 -2.44 3.94
C SER A 27 -0.02 -3.00 2.76
N ASP A 28 1.20 -2.49 2.60
CA ASP A 28 2.11 -2.84 1.50
C ASP A 28 2.70 -4.24 1.67
N ASP A 29 2.70 -4.76 2.90
CA ASP A 29 3.08 -6.15 3.20
C ASP A 29 1.99 -7.16 2.80
N THR A 30 0.85 -6.69 2.33
CA THR A 30 -0.22 -7.55 1.84
C THR A 30 -0.36 -7.43 0.33
N ASP A 31 -0.68 -8.53 -0.33
CA ASP A 31 -0.99 -8.55 -1.76
C ASP A 31 -2.32 -7.84 -2.10
N ARG A 32 -2.93 -7.08 -1.16
CA ARG A 32 -4.15 -6.32 -1.43
C ARG A 32 -3.86 -5.29 -2.52
N GLY A 33 -4.71 -5.29 -3.55
CA GLY A 33 -4.57 -4.37 -4.69
C GLY A 33 -3.70 -4.89 -5.83
N TRP A 34 -2.99 -6.01 -5.65
CA TRP A 34 -2.25 -6.69 -6.72
C TRP A 34 -3.15 -7.58 -7.60
N GLY A 35 -4.48 -7.46 -7.44
CA GLY A 35 -5.51 -8.26 -8.09
C GLY A 35 -5.88 -9.48 -7.25
N GLU A 36 -7.18 -9.74 -7.09
CA GLU A 36 -7.63 -11.03 -6.58
C GLU A 36 -7.20 -12.13 -7.55
N ARG A 37 -6.80 -13.30 -7.03
CA ARG A 37 -6.64 -14.48 -7.87
C ARG A 37 -8.01 -14.75 -8.53
N PRO A 38 -8.14 -14.63 -9.86
CA PRO A 38 -9.41 -14.94 -10.51
C PRO A 38 -9.77 -16.39 -10.17
N GLY A 39 -10.97 -16.59 -9.62
CA GLY A 39 -11.45 -17.88 -9.16
C GLY A 39 -11.36 -18.93 -10.26
N THR A 40 -10.82 -20.10 -9.92
CA THR A 40 -10.77 -21.37 -10.68
C THR A 40 -10.12 -21.38 -12.09
N ASP A 41 -10.06 -20.27 -12.82
CA ASP A 41 -9.53 -20.20 -14.19
C ASP A 41 -8.03 -19.85 -14.29
N GLY A 42 -7.38 -19.52 -13.17
CA GLY A 42 -5.95 -19.20 -13.17
C GLY A 42 -5.03 -20.33 -13.68
N ALA A 43 -5.47 -21.59 -13.57
CA ALA A 43 -4.71 -22.72 -14.13
C ALA A 43 -4.78 -22.78 -15.67
N ALA A 44 -5.92 -22.39 -16.25
CA ALA A 44 -6.11 -22.33 -17.69
C ALA A 44 -5.31 -21.16 -18.31
N ASP A 45 -5.29 -20.01 -17.64
CA ASP A 45 -4.48 -18.87 -18.06
C ASP A 45 -2.97 -19.17 -17.97
N LEU A 46 -2.51 -19.81 -16.89
CA LEU A 46 -1.10 -20.23 -16.75
C LEU A 46 -0.67 -21.18 -17.88
N LYS A 47 -1.54 -22.14 -18.23
CA LYS A 47 -1.29 -23.06 -19.35
C LYS A 47 -1.14 -22.31 -20.67
N ARG A 48 -2.00 -21.33 -20.97
CA ARG A 48 -1.89 -20.50 -22.17
C ARG A 48 -0.56 -19.76 -22.22
N PHE A 49 -0.12 -19.14 -21.11
CA PHE A 49 1.17 -18.42 -21.07
C PHE A 49 2.38 -19.33 -21.30
N LEU A 50 2.34 -20.58 -20.84
CA LEU A 50 3.42 -21.55 -21.06
C LEU A 50 3.43 -22.08 -22.50
N ASP A 51 2.24 -22.25 -23.09
CA ASP A 51 2.08 -22.84 -24.42
C ASP A 51 2.22 -21.77 -25.54
N GLU A 52 1.95 -20.50 -25.25
CA GLU A 52 2.01 -19.40 -26.22
C GLU A 52 3.43 -18.80 -26.28
N LYS A 53 4.15 -19.12 -27.35
CA LYS A 53 5.47 -18.54 -27.59
C LYS A 53 5.30 -17.04 -27.92
N PRO A 54 6.02 -16.12 -27.24
CA PRO A 54 5.88 -14.70 -27.50
C PRO A 54 6.15 -14.40 -28.98
N PRO A 55 5.42 -13.45 -29.58
CA PRO A 55 5.64 -13.09 -30.97
C PRO A 55 7.11 -12.69 -31.09
N HIS A 56 7.86 -13.48 -31.87
CA HIS A 56 9.23 -13.14 -32.21
C HIS A 56 9.17 -11.79 -32.91
N HIS A 57 9.58 -10.75 -32.20
CA HIS A 57 9.92 -9.45 -32.76
C HIS A 57 10.99 -9.73 -33.84
N LEU A 58 10.57 -9.76 -35.10
CA LEU A 58 11.46 -9.89 -36.26
C LEU A 58 12.06 -8.53 -36.59
#